data_AF-A0A1Q5XX83-F1
#
_entry.id   AF-A0A1Q5XX83-F1
#
_cell.length_a   1.000
_cell.length_b   1.000
_cell.length_c   1.000
_cell.angle_alpha   90.00
_cell.angle_beta   90.00
_cell.angle_gamma   90.00
#
_symmetry.space_group_name_H-M   'P 1'
#
loop_
_entity.id
_entity.type
_entity.pdbx_description
1 polymer ?
#
loop_
_entity_poly.entity_id
_entity_poly.type
_entity_poly.pdbx_seq_one_letter_code
_entity_poly.pdbx_strand_id
1 'polypeptide(L)'
;MLSPTPQDRRDIDIIRAHVKHLQELERSGQLVMCGPFSDSPGGMVIIRADSCEEAERIAERDPYILTGIRSYELRTWGLSHAGNRYMGIAEE
;
A
#
# COMPACT_ATOMS: atom_id res chain seq x y z
N MET A 1 1.76 -26.07 -23.87
CA MET A 1 1.61 -24.94 -22.91
C MET A 1 0.44 -25.25 -22.00
N LEU A 2 0.64 -25.24 -20.68
CA LEU A 2 -0.47 -25.38 -19.73
C LEU A 2 -1.27 -24.07 -19.73
N SER A 3 -2.57 -24.15 -19.95
CA SER A 3 -3.47 -23.00 -19.80
C SER A 3 -3.59 -22.63 -18.32
N PRO A 4 -3.64 -21.34 -17.96
CA PRO A 4 -3.81 -20.92 -16.57
C PRO A 4 -5.13 -21.45 -16.01
N THR A 5 -5.09 -21.91 -14.76
CA THR A 5 -6.24 -22.40 -14.01
C THR A 5 -7.19 -21.24 -13.66
N PRO A 6 -8.45 -21.52 -13.27
CA PRO A 6 -9.34 -20.48 -12.75
C PRO A 6 -8.78 -19.73 -11.55
N GLN A 7 -8.00 -20.40 -10.70
CA GLN A 7 -7.33 -19.78 -9.55
C GLN A 7 -6.24 -18.83 -10.01
N ASP A 8 -5.39 -19.24 -10.96
CA ASP A 8 -4.34 -18.37 -11.53
C ASP A 8 -4.94 -17.09 -12.15
N ARG A 9 -6.09 -17.21 -12.83
CA ARG A 9 -6.80 -16.06 -13.40
C ARG A 9 -7.32 -15.13 -12.32
N ARG A 10 -7.93 -15.68 -11.26
CA ARG A 10 -8.42 -14.91 -10.11
C ARG A 10 -7.30 -14.13 -9.46
N ASP A 11 -6.15 -14.75 -9.24
CA ASP A 11 -5.00 -14.10 -8.62
C ASP A 11 -4.45 -12.97 -9.51
N ILE A 12 -4.38 -13.19 -10.83
CA ILE A 12 -3.99 -12.15 -11.80
C ILE A 12 -4.97 -10.96 -11.77
N ASP A 13 -6.27 -11.21 -11.73
CA ASP A 13 -7.27 -10.13 -11.71
C ASP A 13 -7.21 -9.32 -10.42
N ILE A 14 -6.92 -9.96 -9.29
CA ILE A 14 -6.72 -9.26 -8.01
C ILE A 14 -5.43 -8.41 -8.06
N ILE A 15 -4.33 -8.95 -8.62
CA ILE A 15 -3.09 -8.18 -8.82
C ILE A 15 -3.36 -6.94 -9.68
N ARG A 16 -4.10 -7.08 -10.79
CA ARG A 16 -4.46 -5.94 -11.65
C ARG A 16 -5.31 -4.91 -10.91
N ALA A 17 -6.26 -5.37 -10.10
CA ALA A 17 -7.10 -4.48 -9.29
C ALA A 17 -6.25 -3.72 -8.27
N HIS A 18 -5.31 -4.39 -7.59
CA HIS A 18 -4.34 -3.76 -6.69
C HIS A 18 -3.50 -2.70 -7.40
N VAL A 19 -2.96 -3.01 -8.57
CA VAL A 19 -2.20 -2.03 -9.38
C VAL A 19 -3.07 -0.83 -9.75
N LYS A 20 -4.35 -1.04 -10.09
CA LYS A 20 -5.29 0.05 -10.38
C LYS A 20 -5.55 0.92 -9.13
N HIS A 21 -5.69 0.31 -7.96
CA HIS A 21 -5.83 1.02 -6.68
C HIS A 21 -4.61 1.93 -6.41
N LEU A 22 -3.38 1.41 -6.58
CA LEU A 22 -2.17 2.22 -6.45
C LEU A 22 -2.14 3.40 -7.44
N GLN A 23 -2.53 3.17 -8.69
CA GLN A 23 -2.63 4.24 -9.70
C GLN A 23 -3.70 5.29 -9.35
N GLU A 24 -4.78 4.90 -8.66
CA GLU A 24 -5.79 5.84 -8.16
C GLU A 24 -5.21 6.72 -7.05
N LEU A 25 -4.45 6.14 -6.12
CA LEU A 25 -3.76 6.87 -5.05
C LEU A 25 -2.68 7.82 -5.59
N GLU A 26 -1.95 7.42 -6.63
CA GLU A 26 -1.00 8.29 -7.33
C GLU A 26 -1.73 9.50 -7.93
N ARG A 27 -2.83 9.26 -8.65
CA ARG A 27 -3.63 10.33 -9.28
C ARG A 27 -4.26 11.29 -8.28
N SER A 28 -4.59 10.83 -7.07
CA SER A 28 -5.11 11.69 -5.99
C SER A 28 -4.01 12.39 -5.19
N GLY A 29 -2.73 12.13 -5.48
CA GLY A 29 -1.59 12.67 -4.73
C GLY A 29 -1.40 12.03 -3.34
N GLN A 30 -2.09 10.92 -3.07
CA GLN A 30 -2.02 10.20 -1.82
C GLN A 30 -0.86 9.20 -1.80
N LEU A 31 -0.47 8.61 -2.94
CA LEU A 31 0.66 7.69 -2.98
C LEU A 31 1.99 8.44 -2.88
N VAL A 32 2.87 8.01 -1.98
CA VAL A 32 4.25 8.53 -1.85
C VAL A 32 5.24 7.56 -2.49
N MET A 33 5.22 6.29 -2.07
CA MET A 33 6.05 5.21 -2.60
C MET A 33 5.36 3.87 -2.38
N CYS A 34 5.61 2.90 -3.26
CA CYS A 34 5.18 1.52 -3.04
C CYS A 34 6.13 0.52 -3.68
N GLY A 35 6.19 -0.70 -3.13
CA GLY A 35 6.89 -1.80 -3.76
C GLY A 35 6.98 -3.06 -2.90
N PRO A 36 7.31 -4.20 -3.52
CA PRO A 36 7.63 -5.41 -2.78
C PRO A 36 9.00 -5.27 -2.09
N PHE A 37 9.18 -5.97 -0.97
CA PHE A 37 10.52 -6.14 -0.40
C PHE A 37 11.35 -7.08 -1.28
N SER A 38 12.61 -6.73 -1.53
CA SER A 38 13.49 -7.53 -2.39
C SER A 38 14.10 -8.74 -1.70
N ASP A 39 14.10 -8.74 -0.37
CA ASP A 39 14.81 -9.68 0.50
C ASP A 39 13.89 -10.42 1.47
N SER A 40 12.59 -10.11 1.47
CA SER A 40 11.60 -10.70 2.37
C SER A 40 10.21 -10.75 1.73
N PRO A 41 9.31 -11.64 2.17
CA PRO A 41 7.93 -11.64 1.71
C PRO A 41 7.20 -10.36 2.10
N GLY A 42 6.34 -9.85 1.22
CA GLY A 42 5.50 -8.69 1.47
C GLY A 42 5.96 -7.46 0.69
N GLY A 43 5.53 -6.30 1.16
CA GLY A 43 5.86 -5.02 0.55
C GLY A 43 5.42 -3.87 1.45
N MET A 44 5.70 -2.67 1.00
CA MET A 44 5.36 -1.44 1.69
C MET A 44 4.64 -0.50 0.74
N VAL A 45 3.63 0.18 1.26
CA VAL A 45 2.96 1.31 0.62
C VAL A 45 3.01 2.46 1.60
N ILE A 46 3.61 3.58 1.19
CA ILE A 46 3.67 4.82 1.94
C ILE A 46 2.68 5.77 1.29
N ILE A 47 1.71 6.24 2.08
CA ILE A 47 0.66 7.16 1.65
C ILE A 47 0.66 8.44 2.48
N ARG A 48 0.10 9.51 1.91
CA ARG A 48 -0.35 10.69 2.65
C ARG A 48 -1.82 10.50 3.00
N ALA A 49 -2.14 10.72 4.26
CA ALA A 49 -3.50 10.70 4.80
C ALA A 49 -3.59 11.79 5.88
N ASP A 50 -4.77 12.38 6.01
CA ASP A 50 -5.04 13.45 6.99
C ASP A 50 -5.23 12.89 8.41
N SER A 51 -5.50 11.59 8.54
CA SER A 51 -5.62 10.91 9.83
C SER A 51 -5.30 9.40 9.74
N CYS A 52 -5.17 8.75 10.90
CA CYS A 52 -4.99 7.30 10.97
C CYS A 52 -6.21 6.56 10.38
N GLU A 53 -7.42 7.05 10.66
CA GLU A 53 -8.68 6.48 10.17
C GLU A 53 -8.80 6.62 8.64
N GLU A 54 -8.29 7.70 8.06
CA GLU A 54 -8.20 7.79 6.61
C GLU A 54 -7.21 6.78 6.03
N ALA A 55 -6.03 6.65 6.63
CA ALA A 55 -5.04 5.69 6.19
C ALA A 55 -5.57 4.25 6.27
N GLU A 56 -6.31 3.91 7.33
CA GLU A 56 -7.01 2.64 7.49
C GLU A 56 -8.03 2.42 6.37
N ARG A 57 -8.93 3.39 6.13
CA ARG A 57 -9.89 3.31 5.00
C ARG A 57 -9.23 3.15 3.64
N ILE A 58 -8.06 3.74 3.43
CA ILE A 58 -7.30 3.56 2.18
C ILE A 58 -6.78 2.13 2.09
N ALA A 59 -6.13 1.62 3.15
CA ALA A 59 -5.60 0.27 3.20
C ALA A 59 -6.69 -0.80 3.04
N GLU A 60 -7.84 -0.63 3.70
CA GLU A 60 -8.98 -1.54 3.61
C GLU A 60 -9.66 -1.56 2.23
N ARG A 61 -9.41 -0.57 1.38
CA ARG A 61 -9.90 -0.55 0.00
C ARG A 61 -8.97 -1.24 -0.99
N ASP A 62 -7.76 -1.62 -0.59
CA ASP A 62 -6.85 -2.37 -1.44
C ASP A 62 -7.45 -3.76 -1.74
N PRO A 63 -7.57 -4.14 -3.02
CA PRO A 63 -8.06 -5.46 -3.42
C PRO A 63 -7.38 -6.64 -2.73
N TYR A 64 -6.08 -6.55 -2.41
CA TYR A 64 -5.41 -7.62 -1.65
C TYR A 64 -5.99 -7.81 -0.25
N ILE A 65 -6.38 -6.71 0.41
CA ILE A 65 -6.93 -6.72 1.76
C ILE A 65 -8.40 -7.12 1.72
N LEU A 66 -9.20 -6.54 0.80
CA LEU A 66 -10.61 -6.90 0.60
C LEU A 66 -10.81 -8.38 0.30
N THR A 67 -9.91 -8.99 -0.46
CA THR A 67 -10.00 -10.42 -0.81
C THR A 67 -9.39 -11.34 0.26
N GLY A 68 -8.77 -10.77 1.30
CA GLY A 68 -8.08 -11.52 2.36
C GLY A 68 -6.84 -12.27 1.90
N ILE A 69 -6.24 -11.87 0.76
CA ILE A 69 -5.02 -12.52 0.23
C ILE A 69 -3.77 -12.00 0.94
N ARG A 70 -3.83 -10.76 1.44
CA ARG A 70 -2.79 -10.16 2.28
C ARG A 70 -3.43 -9.57 3.53
N SER A 71 -2.61 -9.45 4.57
CA SER A 71 -2.86 -8.60 5.74
C SER A 71 -1.91 -7.41 5.71
N TYR A 72 -2.14 -6.44 6.58
CA TYR A 72 -1.29 -5.26 6.71
C TYR A 72 -1.08 -4.89 8.17
N GLU A 73 -0.04 -4.10 8.41
CA GLU A 73 0.17 -3.35 9.65
C GLU A 73 0.20 -1.87 9.27
N LEU A 74 -0.47 -1.03 10.06
CA LEU A 74 -0.52 0.41 9.83
C LEU A 74 0.33 1.15 10.86
N ARG A 75 1.21 2.04 10.39
CA ARG A 75 2.05 2.88 11.23
C ARG A 75 2.10 4.30 10.69
N THR A 76 1.96 5.28 11.57
CA THR A 76 2.24 6.67 11.25
C THR A 76 3.74 6.88 11.08
N TRP A 77 4.16 7.46 9.96
CA TRP A 77 5.57 7.74 9.69
C TRP A 77 5.91 9.20 9.98
N GLY A 78 6.75 9.45 10.98
CA GLY A 78 7.32 10.78 11.26
C GLY A 78 8.31 11.19 10.17
N LEU A 79 7.86 11.98 9.18
CA LEU A 79 8.70 12.36 8.05
C LEU A 79 9.91 13.19 8.51
N SER A 80 11.12 12.71 8.23
CA SER A 80 12.37 13.45 8.44
C SER A 80 12.87 14.00 7.10
N HIS A 81 13.11 15.31 7.02
CA HIS A 81 13.58 15.96 5.81
C HIS A 81 14.40 17.23 6.14
N ALA A 82 15.03 17.85 5.14
CA ALA A 82 15.87 19.03 5.36
C ALA A 82 15.15 20.18 6.09
N GLY A 83 13.84 20.35 5.85
CA GLY A 83 13.03 21.40 6.47
C GLY A 83 12.84 21.23 7.98
N ASN A 84 12.87 20.01 8.50
CA ASN A 84 12.88 19.73 9.94
C ASN A 84 14.26 19.30 10.45
N ARG A 85 15.33 19.57 9.70
CA ARG A 85 16.71 19.14 10.04
C ARG A 85 16.82 17.64 10.31
N TYR A 86 15.99 16.85 9.62
CA TYR A 86 15.88 15.40 9.81
C TYR A 86 15.46 14.98 11.22
N MET A 87 14.79 15.87 11.96
CA MET A 87 14.24 15.57 13.28
C MET A 87 12.79 15.08 13.10
N GLY A 88 12.62 13.80 12.81
CA GLY A 88 11.33 13.12 12.83
C GLY A 88 10.86 12.86 14.25
N ILE A 89 10.55 13.92 14.99
CA ILE A 89 10.03 13.81 16.34
C ILE A 89 8.55 13.42 16.21
N ALA A 90 8.20 12.21 16.64
CA ALA A 90 6.81 11.86 16.89
C ALA A 90 6.41 12.61 18.17
N GLU A 91 5.49 13.58 18.07
CA GLU A 91 4.84 14.08 19.27
C GLU A 91 3.96 12.93 19.79
N GLU A 92 4.21 12.54 21.05
CA GLU A 92 3.46 11.48 21.75
C GLU A 92 2.00 11.87 22.01
#